data_AF-A0A4Y7KH33-F1
#
_entry.id   AF-A0A4Y7KH33-F1
#
_cell.length_a   1.000
_cell.length_b   1.000
_cell.length_c   1.000
_cell.angle_alpha   90.00
_cell.angle_beta   90.00
_cell.angle_gamma   90.00
#
_symmetry.space_group_name_H-M   'P 1'
#
loop_
_entity.id
_entity.type
_entity.pdbx_description
1 polymer ?
#
loop_
_entity_poly.entity_id
_entity_poly.type
_entity_poly.pdbx_seq_one_letter_code
_entity_poly.pdbx_strand_id
1 'polypeptide(L)'
;MSSKHPAFFTTQGFDTFRNREISTGASATREQLADLDLRLIIDCSLVEWKELGEEGPTGNEWEDRKIGRRKDFLVRRMELAKHFIRTNVEAESMVLCILPVLPPN
;
A
#
# COMPACT_ATOMS: atom_id res chain seq x y z
N MET A 1 -34.58 11.97 30.76
CA MET A 1 -34.21 10.97 29.73
C MET A 1 -32.69 11.04 29.57
N SER A 2 -31.95 10.04 30.06
CA SER A 2 -30.48 10.05 30.01
C SER A 2 -30.03 9.39 28.71
N SER A 3 -29.43 10.17 27.80
CA SER A 3 -28.91 9.71 26.52
C SER A 3 -27.66 8.85 26.78
N LYS A 4 -27.81 7.54 26.70
CA LYS A 4 -26.70 6.59 26.68
C LYS A 4 -25.88 6.81 25.40
N HIS A 5 -24.86 7.66 25.47
CA HIS A 5 -23.86 7.74 24.43
C HIS A 5 -23.08 6.41 24.40
N PRO A 6 -22.95 5.75 23.24
CA PRO A 6 -22.09 4.59 23.10
C PRO A 6 -20.67 4.89 23.60
N ALA A 7 -20.06 3.97 24.36
CA ALA A 7 -18.75 4.17 24.97
C ALA A 7 -17.61 4.50 23.97
N PHE A 8 -17.85 4.27 22.68
CA PHE A 8 -16.99 4.64 21.55
C PHE A 8 -16.76 6.16 21.39
N PHE A 9 -17.68 7.01 21.88
CA PHE A 9 -17.52 8.47 21.80
C PHE A 9 -16.66 9.05 22.92
N THR A 10 -16.13 8.23 23.82
CA THR A 10 -15.17 8.67 24.85
C THR A 10 -13.75 8.49 24.33
N THR A 11 -12.85 9.45 24.59
CA THR A 11 -11.45 9.40 24.13
C THR A 11 -10.77 8.10 24.57
N GLN A 12 -11.04 7.67 25.80
CA GLN A 12 -10.51 6.42 26.36
C GLN A 12 -11.10 5.18 25.67
N GLY A 13 -12.41 5.16 25.39
CA GLY A 13 -13.05 4.07 24.65
C GLY A 13 -12.52 3.97 23.22
N PHE A 14 -12.38 5.10 22.53
CA PHE A 14 -11.79 5.19 21.19
C PHE A 14 -10.37 4.65 21.15
N ASP A 15 -9.50 5.07 22.06
CA ASP A 15 -8.11 4.57 22.14
C ASP A 15 -8.06 3.07 22.47
N THR A 16 -8.97 2.57 23.31
CA THR A 16 -9.03 1.14 23.66
C THR A 16 -9.52 0.29 22.48
N PHE A 17 -10.45 0.78 21.66
CA PHE A 17 -10.86 0.12 20.42
C PHE A 17 -9.77 0.17 19.35
N ARG A 18 -9.13 1.33 19.18
CA ARG A 18 -7.99 1.54 18.27
C ARG A 18 -6.82 0.61 18.59
N ASN A 19 -6.48 0.44 19.86
CA ASN A 19 -5.38 -0.41 20.30
C ASN A 19 -5.71 -1.92 20.30
N ARG A 20 -6.99 -2.29 20.15
CA ARG A 20 -7.41 -3.70 20.02
C ARG A 20 -7.46 -4.16 18.56
N GLU A 21 -7.42 -3.24 17.61
CA GLU A 21 -7.54 -3.46 16.16
C GLU A 21 -6.18 -3.29 15.41
N ILE A 22 -5.05 -3.54 16.08
CA ILE A 22 -3.70 -3.19 15.58
C ILE A 22 -3.24 -3.98 14.33
N SER A 23 -4.01 -4.94 13.81
CA SER A 23 -3.64 -5.69 12.58
C SER A 23 -4.59 -5.49 11.40
N THR A 24 -5.46 -4.47 11.41
CA THR A 24 -6.37 -4.21 10.29
C THR A 24 -6.63 -2.71 10.12
N GLY A 25 -6.74 -2.25 8.88
CA GLY A 25 -7.15 -0.87 8.56
C GLY A 25 -6.02 0.07 8.20
N ALA A 26 -6.34 1.37 8.12
CA ALA A 26 -5.44 2.38 7.55
C ALA A 26 -4.15 2.59 8.37
N SER A 27 -4.18 2.37 9.68
CA SER A 27 -2.98 2.48 10.54
C SER A 27 -1.94 1.42 10.24
N ALA A 28 -2.36 0.15 10.06
CA ALA A 28 -1.46 -0.93 9.68
C ALA A 28 -0.85 -0.71 8.30
N THR A 29 -1.65 -0.21 7.34
CA THR A 29 -1.14 0.19 6.02
C THR A 29 -0.11 1.31 6.14
N ARG A 30 -0.35 2.32 6.99
CA ARG A 30 0.59 3.43 7.19
C ARG A 30 1.93 2.92 7.75
N GLU A 31 1.91 2.08 8.76
CA GLU A 31 3.11 1.48 9.36
C GLU A 31 3.91 0.69 8.32
N GLN A 32 3.25 -0.15 7.52
CA GLN A 32 3.89 -0.87 6.43
C GLN A 32 4.49 0.05 5.35
N LEU A 33 3.84 1.18 5.07
CA LEU A 33 4.34 2.18 4.11
C LEU A 33 5.51 3.01 4.67
N ALA A 34 5.58 3.19 6.00
CA ALA A 34 6.67 3.87 6.68
C ALA A 34 7.95 3.01 6.70
N ASP A 35 7.81 1.70 6.87
CA ASP A 35 8.93 0.75 6.88
C ASP A 35 9.32 0.24 5.48
N LEU A 36 8.75 0.84 4.42
CA LEU A 36 8.90 0.35 3.05
C LEU A 36 10.26 0.72 2.44
N ASP A 37 11.10 -0.28 2.16
CA ASP A 37 12.32 -0.08 1.38
C ASP A 37 12.02 -0.08 -0.14
N LEU A 38 11.89 1.12 -0.71
CA LEU A 38 11.63 1.33 -2.13
C LEU A 38 12.75 0.79 -3.04
N ARG A 39 14.00 0.79 -2.57
CA ARG A 39 15.15 0.30 -3.36
C ARG A 39 15.10 -1.22 -3.43
N LEU A 40 14.86 -1.87 -2.29
CA LEU A 40 14.65 -3.31 -2.23
C LEU A 40 13.49 -3.75 -3.13
N ILE A 41 12.38 -3.00 -3.15
CA ILE A 41 11.25 -3.29 -4.05
C ILE A 41 11.66 -3.28 -5.52
N ILE A 42 12.44 -2.28 -5.94
CA ILE A 42 12.91 -2.17 -7.31
C ILE A 42 13.82 -3.34 -7.64
N ASP A 43 14.79 -3.65 -6.77
CA ASP A 43 15.78 -4.69 -6.99
C ASP A 43 15.12 -6.08 -7.08
N CYS A 44 14.24 -6.42 -6.12
CA CYS A 44 13.48 -7.67 -6.14
C CYS A 44 12.58 -7.78 -7.38
N SER A 45 11.89 -6.70 -7.76
CA SER A 45 11.00 -6.71 -8.93
C SER A 45 11.79 -6.86 -10.23
N LEU A 46 13.00 -6.31 -10.31
CA LEU A 46 13.87 -6.43 -11.46
C LEU A 46 14.44 -7.84 -11.62
N VAL A 47 14.80 -8.50 -10.52
CA VAL A 47 15.21 -9.92 -10.52
C VAL A 47 14.06 -10.79 -11.03
N GLU A 48 12.88 -10.66 -10.42
CA GLU A 48 11.69 -11.44 -10.81
C GLU A 48 11.32 -11.22 -12.29
N TRP A 49 11.39 -9.97 -12.78
CA TRP A 49 11.07 -9.67 -14.18
C TRP A 49 12.03 -10.35 -15.17
N LYS A 50 13.32 -10.44 -14.82
CA LYS A 50 14.33 -11.15 -15.63
C LYS A 50 14.10 -12.65 -15.63
N GLU A 51 13.81 -13.25 -14.48
CA GLU A 51 13.52 -14.68 -14.36
C GLU A 51 12.34 -15.09 -15.26
N LEU A 52 11.26 -14.30 -15.26
CA LEU A 52 10.12 -14.50 -16.17
C LEU A 52 10.48 -14.28 -17.65
N GLY A 53 11.59 -13.59 -17.94
CA GLY A 53 12.14 -13.37 -19.28
C GLY A 53 12.87 -14.57 -19.84
N GLU A 54 13.66 -15.23 -18.99
CA GLU A 54 14.47 -16.40 -19.35
C GLU A 54 13.61 -17.65 -19.65
N GLU A 55 12.41 -17.74 -19.05
CA GLU A 55 11.56 -18.93 -19.15
C GLU A 55 10.98 -19.19 -20.57
N GLY A 56 11.10 -18.22 -21.49
CA GLY A 56 10.61 -18.34 -22.87
C GLY A 56 9.08 -18.55 -22.97
N PRO A 57 8.52 -18.60 -24.19
CA PRO A 57 7.13 -18.99 -24.36
C PRO A 57 6.98 -20.49 -24.05
N THR A 58 6.09 -20.82 -23.12
CA THR A 58 5.87 -22.21 -22.67
C THR A 58 5.06 -23.02 -23.70
N GLY A 59 4.52 -22.36 -24.73
CA GLY A 59 3.65 -22.96 -25.75
C GLY A 59 2.20 -23.12 -25.28
N ASN A 60 1.89 -22.63 -24.08
CA ASN A 60 0.54 -22.54 -23.53
C ASN A 60 0.12 -21.07 -23.47
N GLU A 61 -0.79 -20.66 -24.35
CA GLU A 61 -1.27 -19.28 -24.44
C GLU A 61 -1.77 -18.70 -23.11
N TRP A 62 -2.39 -19.52 -22.26
CA TRP A 62 -2.92 -19.06 -20.98
C TRP A 62 -1.80 -18.74 -19.98
N GLU A 63 -0.75 -19.57 -19.94
CA GLU A 63 0.42 -19.34 -19.09
C GLU A 63 1.23 -18.16 -19.61
N ASP A 64 1.44 -18.07 -20.92
CA ASP A 64 2.15 -16.95 -21.54
C ASP A 64 1.42 -15.62 -21.25
N ARG A 65 0.08 -15.61 -21.28
CA ARG A 65 -0.74 -14.45 -20.89
C ARG A 65 -0.64 -14.12 -19.40
N LYS A 66 -0.51 -15.12 -18.53
CA LYS A 66 -0.33 -14.93 -17.09
C LYS A 66 1.06 -14.34 -16.79
N ILE A 67 2.11 -14.85 -17.44
CA ILE A 67 3.48 -14.33 -17.37
C ILE A 67 3.53 -12.88 -17.86
N GLY A 68 2.89 -12.58 -19.00
CA GLY A 68 2.80 -11.21 -19.53
C GLY A 68 2.16 -10.24 -18.53
N ARG A 69 1.02 -10.59 -17.93
CA ARG A 69 0.37 -9.78 -16.89
C ARG A 69 1.26 -9.58 -15.67
N ARG A 70 2.03 -10.60 -15.28
CA ARG A 70 2.95 -10.50 -14.15
C ARG A 70 4.09 -9.52 -14.45
N LYS A 71 4.67 -9.59 -15.66
CA LYS A 71 5.70 -8.63 -16.10
C LYS A 71 5.19 -7.20 -16.10
N ASP A 72 4.00 -6.96 -16.65
CA ASP A 72 3.39 -5.62 -16.69
C ASP A 72 3.16 -5.06 -15.28
N PHE A 73 2.75 -5.91 -14.35
CA PHE A 73 2.59 -5.54 -12.95
C PHE A 73 3.92 -5.15 -12.30
N LEU A 74 5.00 -5.89 -12.56
CA LEU A 74 6.34 -5.57 -12.04
C LEU A 74 6.86 -4.24 -12.60
N VAL A 75 6.61 -3.96 -13.89
CA VAL A 75 6.96 -2.66 -14.50
C VAL A 75 6.24 -1.52 -13.80
N ARG A 76 4.92 -1.63 -13.58
CA ARG A 76 4.13 -0.61 -12.88
C ARG A 76 4.59 -0.40 -11.44
N ARG A 77 4.93 -1.47 -10.71
CA ARG A 77 5.45 -1.39 -9.34
C ARG A 77 6.80 -0.65 -9.30
N MET A 78 7.72 -0.99 -10.20
CA MET A 78 9.02 -0.31 -10.29
C MET A 78 8.87 1.17 -10.68
N GLU A 79 7.95 1.49 -11.59
CA GLU A 79 7.67 2.87 -12.00
C GLU A 79 7.16 3.71 -10.83
N LEU A 80 6.23 3.16 -10.04
CA LEU A 80 5.72 3.81 -8.83
C LEU A 80 6.83 4.04 -7.80
N ALA A 81 7.65 3.02 -7.51
CA ALA A 81 8.77 3.15 -6.57
C ALA A 81 9.81 4.19 -7.04
N LYS A 82 10.13 4.21 -8.35
CA LYS A 82 11.01 5.23 -8.93
C LYS A 82 10.41 6.63 -8.79
N HIS A 83 9.09 6.77 -8.94
CA HIS A 83 8.43 8.06 -8.76
C HIS A 83 8.59 8.58 -7.34
N PHE A 84 8.32 7.76 -6.31
CA PHE A 84 8.50 8.13 -4.90
C PHE A 84 9.94 8.58 -4.58
N ILE A 85 10.94 7.84 -5.08
CA ILE A 85 12.36 8.20 -4.89
C ILE A 85 12.68 9.55 -5.56
N ARG A 86 12.14 9.80 -6.77
CA ARG A 86 12.41 11.04 -7.53
C ARG A 86 11.75 12.26 -6.92
N THR A 87 10.53 12.12 -6.42
CA THR A 87 9.76 13.24 -5.84
C THR A 87 10.06 13.46 -4.36
N ASN A 88 10.77 12.54 -3.72
CA ASN A 88 11.03 12.54 -2.28
C ASN A 88 9.73 12.61 -1.45
N VAL A 89 8.68 11.97 -1.96
CA VAL A 89 7.39 11.83 -1.27
C VAL A 89 7.39 10.52 -0.51
N GLU A 90 7.09 10.59 0.79
CA GLU A 90 6.97 9.41 1.64
C GLU A 90 5.68 8.65 1.32
N ALA A 91 5.77 7.33 1.15
CA ALA A 91 4.62 6.51 0.79
C ALA A 91 3.51 6.54 1.85
N GLU A 92 3.87 6.66 3.14
CA GLU A 92 2.90 6.76 4.23
C GLU A 92 2.00 8.02 4.16
N SER A 93 2.44 9.07 3.44
CA SER A 93 1.65 10.29 3.24
C SER A 93 0.40 10.06 2.38
N MET A 94 0.27 8.92 1.71
CA MET A 94 -0.98 8.52 1.04
C MET A 94 -2.10 8.19 2.04
N VAL A 95 -1.75 7.87 3.29
CA VAL A 95 -2.71 7.60 4.36
C VAL A 95 -2.90 8.86 5.21
N LEU A 96 -4.04 9.53 5.00
CA LEU A 96 -4.33 10.80 5.67
C LEU A 96 -4.68 10.60 7.15
N CYS A 97 -3.95 11.28 8.04
CA CYS A 97 -4.36 11.45 9.44
C CYS A 97 -5.35 12.59 9.64
N ILE A 98 -5.31 13.58 8.74
CA ILE A 98 -6.16 14.77 8.78
C ILE A 98 -6.76 14.94 7.39
N LEU A 99 -8.09 14.98 7.33
CA LEU A 99 -8.81 15.24 6.09
C LEU A 99 -8.96 16.76 5.90
N PRO A 100 -8.38 17.36 4.85
CA PRO A 100 -8.60 18.77 4.57
C PRO A 100 -10.06 19.01 4.19
N VAL A 101 -10.66 20.07 4.75
CA VAL A 101 -12.02 20.50 4.44
C VAL A 101 -11.94 21.80 3.63
N LEU A 102 -12.76 21.89 2.59
CA LEU A 102 -12.86 23.11 1.78
C LEU A 102 -13.50 24.24 2.60
N PRO A 103 -13.03 25.50 2.47
CA PRO A 103 -13.65 26.61 3.16
C PRO A 103 -15.10 26.81 2.71
N PRO A 104 -16.01 27.22 3.61
CA PRO A 104 -17.37 27.59 3.22
C PRO A 104 -17.35 28.84 2.35
N ASN A 105 -18.28 28.93 1.40
CA ASN A 105 -18.50 30.11 0.56
C ASN A 105 -18.83 31.35 1.38
#